data_AF-A0A7J5YN85-F1
#
_entry.id   AF-A0A7J5YN85-F1
#
_cell.length_a   1.000
_cell.length_b   1.000
_cell.length_c   1.000
_cell.angle_alpha   90.00
_cell.angle_beta   90.00
_cell.angle_gamma   90.00
#
_symmetry.space_group_name_H-M   'P 1'
#
loop_
_entity.id
_entity.type
_entity.pdbx_description
1 polymer ?
#
loop_
_entity_poly.entity_id
_entity_poly.type
_entity_poly.pdbx_seq_one_letter_code
_entity_poly.pdbx_strand_id
1 'polypeptide(L)'
;MAADAPDLYANLQGADLVLFKGDLNYRKLVGDRDWDHTVLGLRLCSLRTLKANVQVGLQPGQAEKLTSHEPDWMTCSKYAVIQFYSSKAEQKD
;
A
#
# COMPACT_ATOMS: atom_id res chain seq x y z
N MET A 1 16.51 -3.62 -0.93
CA MET A 1 16.19 -5.06 -1.17
C MET A 1 17.01 -5.66 -2.30
N ALA A 2 16.92 -5.19 -3.55
CA ALA A 2 17.73 -5.76 -4.63
C ALA A 2 19.25 -5.72 -4.37
N ALA A 3 19.76 -4.67 -3.72
CA ALA A 3 21.16 -4.57 -3.32
C ALA A 3 21.48 -5.35 -2.03
N ASP A 4 20.60 -5.27 -1.02
CA ASP A 4 20.88 -5.76 0.33
C ASP A 4 20.54 -7.25 0.55
N ALA A 5 19.58 -7.77 -0.22
CA ALA A 5 19.06 -9.14 -0.15
C ALA A 5 18.68 -9.64 -1.56
N PRO A 6 19.66 -9.79 -2.47
CA PRO A 6 19.42 -10.10 -3.88
C PRO A 6 18.77 -11.47 -4.09
N ASP A 7 19.07 -12.45 -3.24
CA ASP A 7 18.49 -13.80 -3.25
C ASP A 7 16.99 -13.78 -2.93
N LEU A 8 16.59 -13.03 -1.88
CA LEU A 8 15.19 -12.82 -1.55
C LEU A 8 14.46 -12.06 -2.65
N TYR A 9 15.10 -11.03 -3.22
CA TYR A 9 14.53 -10.27 -4.33
C TYR A 9 14.26 -11.16 -5.54
N ALA A 10 15.23 -12.00 -5.93
CA ALA A 10 15.09 -12.94 -7.03
C ALA A 10 13.99 -14.00 -6.78
N ASN A 11 13.89 -14.51 -5.55
CA ASN A 11 12.82 -15.45 -5.18
C ASN A 11 11.43 -14.80 -5.33
N LEU A 12 11.25 -13.59 -4.80
CA LEU A 12 9.98 -12.87 -4.89
C LEU A 12 9.60 -12.49 -6.32
N GLN A 13 10.56 -12.28 -7.22
CA GLN A 13 10.30 -12.03 -8.64
C GLN A 13 9.70 -13.24 -9.36
N GLY A 14 9.95 -14.46 -8.88
CA GLY A 14 9.40 -15.69 -9.46
C GLY A 14 7.96 -16.00 -9.05
N ALA A 15 7.37 -15.24 -8.12
CA ALA A 15 6.01 -15.48 -7.64
C ALA A 15 4.96 -14.84 -8.56
N ASP A 16 3.85 -15.55 -8.81
CA ASP A 16 2.70 -14.99 -9.55
C ASP A 16 2.04 -13.84 -8.78
N LEU A 17 2.03 -13.93 -7.45
CA LEU A 17 1.48 -12.91 -6.56
C LEU A 17 2.18 -12.95 -5.20
N VAL A 18 2.56 -11.78 -4.70
CA VAL A 18 3.09 -11.61 -3.33
C VAL A 18 2.08 -10.80 -2.51
N LEU A 19 1.63 -11.38 -1.39
CA LEU A 19 0.72 -10.74 -0.45
C LEU A 19 1.48 -10.18 0.76
N PHE A 20 1.55 -8.85 0.86
CA PHE A 20 2.11 -8.17 2.02
C PHE A 20 1.03 -7.98 3.09
N LYS A 21 1.28 -8.50 4.29
CA LYS A 21 0.31 -8.47 5.39
C LYS A 21 0.66 -7.41 6.42
N GLY A 22 -0.33 -6.61 6.79
CA GLY A 22 -0.25 -5.71 7.94
C GLY A 22 0.48 -4.39 7.68
N ASP A 23 0.42 -3.53 8.69
CA ASP A 23 0.84 -2.14 8.62
C ASP A 23 2.35 -1.95 8.40
N LEU A 24 3.18 -2.73 9.10
CA LEU A 24 4.64 -2.62 8.98
C LEU A 24 5.13 -2.94 7.56
N ASN A 25 4.56 -3.98 6.92
CA ASN A 25 4.90 -4.30 5.55
C ASN A 25 4.50 -3.18 4.60
N TYR A 26 3.30 -2.62 4.78
CA TYR A 26 2.86 -1.49 3.98
C TYR A 26 3.79 -0.28 4.11
N ARG A 27 4.18 0.08 5.34
CA ARG A 27 5.13 1.16 5.61
C ARG A 27 6.46 0.93 4.91
N LYS A 28 7.00 -0.30 4.97
CA LYS A 28 8.23 -0.67 4.23
C LYS A 28 8.05 -0.58 2.71
N LEU A 29 6.90 -0.97 2.18
CA LEU A 29 6.60 -0.85 0.74
C LEU A 29 6.62 0.62 0.32
N VAL A 30 5.89 1.48 1.00
CA VAL A 30 5.80 2.91 0.63
C VAL A 30 6.97 3.75 1.15
N GLY A 31 7.96 3.14 1.82
CA GLY A 31 9.14 3.82 2.34
C GLY A 31 8.90 4.71 3.57
N ASP A 32 7.75 4.57 4.22
CA ASP A 32 7.36 5.26 5.46
C ASP A 32 7.57 6.80 5.40
N ARG A 33 7.12 7.42 4.30
CA ARG A 33 7.23 8.87 4.07
C ARG A 33 5.87 9.56 4.16
N ASP A 34 5.93 10.89 4.32
CA ASP A 34 4.78 11.77 4.22
C ASP A 34 4.43 12.03 2.75
N TRP A 35 3.63 11.13 2.19
CA TRP A 35 3.18 11.18 0.80
C TRP A 35 1.84 11.90 0.69
N ASP A 36 1.62 12.58 -0.43
CA ASP A 36 0.27 12.94 -0.84
C ASP A 36 -0.57 11.66 -1.02
N HIS A 37 -1.80 11.69 -0.51
CA HIS A 37 -2.69 10.53 -0.48
C HIS A 37 -3.07 9.99 -1.87
N THR A 38 -2.95 10.80 -2.91
CA THR A 38 -3.29 10.42 -4.30
C THR A 38 -2.13 9.79 -5.07
N VAL A 39 -0.91 9.79 -4.51
CA VAL A 39 0.26 9.15 -5.14
C VAL A 39 -0.03 7.68 -5.40
N LEU A 40 0.30 7.19 -6.59
CA LEU A 40 0.08 5.80 -6.95
C LEU A 40 1.07 4.88 -6.23
N GLY A 41 0.56 3.79 -5.66
CA GLY A 41 1.36 2.82 -4.91
C GLY A 41 2.28 1.96 -5.77
N LEU A 42 3.02 1.07 -5.10
CA LEU A 42 3.92 0.12 -5.75
C LEU A 42 3.16 -1.08 -6.36
N ARG A 43 3.80 -1.72 -7.34
CA ARG A 43 3.32 -2.90 -8.11
C ARG A 43 3.20 -4.19 -7.30
N LEU A 44 2.44 -4.19 -6.21
CA LEU A 44 2.31 -5.31 -5.27
C LEU A 44 0.91 -5.34 -4.65
N CYS A 45 0.53 -6.46 -4.02
CA CYS A 45 -0.71 -6.59 -3.28
C CYS A 45 -0.45 -6.47 -1.77
N SER A 46 -1.13 -5.53 -1.10
CA SER A 46 -1.06 -5.34 0.34
C SER A 46 -2.44 -5.47 0.99
N LEU A 47 -2.50 -6.26 2.06
CA LEU A 47 -3.65 -6.42 2.93
C LEU A 47 -3.32 -5.79 4.28
N ARG A 48 -3.89 -4.62 4.55
CA ARG A 48 -3.50 -3.79 5.70
C ARG A 48 -4.72 -3.27 6.44
N THR A 49 -4.72 -3.42 7.76
CA THR A 49 -5.44 -2.52 8.67
C THR A 49 -4.55 -1.31 8.97
N LEU A 50 -5.10 -0.10 8.90
CA LEU A 50 -4.35 1.14 9.06
C LEU A 50 -3.99 1.38 10.53
N LYS A 51 -2.69 1.49 10.81
CA LYS A 51 -2.13 1.72 12.16
C LYS A 51 -1.01 2.79 12.16
N ALA A 52 -0.89 3.57 11.10
CA ALA A 52 0.17 4.55 10.92
C ALA A 52 -0.23 5.66 9.93
N ASN A 53 0.38 6.84 10.09
CA ASN A 53 0.14 8.08 9.34
C ASN A 53 0.69 8.05 7.91
N VAL A 54 0.46 6.97 7.17
CA VAL A 54 0.81 6.87 5.76
C VAL A 54 -0.27 6.08 5.05
N GLN A 55 -0.80 6.63 3.95
CA GLN A 55 -1.74 5.95 3.07
C GLN A 55 -1.67 6.62 1.70
N VAL A 56 -1.47 5.83 0.64
CA VAL A 56 -1.37 6.31 -0.74
C VAL A 56 -2.41 5.63 -1.65
N GLY A 57 -2.62 6.15 -2.85
CA GLY A 57 -3.54 5.62 -3.85
C GLY A 57 -5.02 5.77 -3.49
N LEU A 58 -5.37 6.79 -2.69
CA LEU A 58 -6.75 7.19 -2.47
C LEU A 58 -7.24 8.05 -3.64
N GLN A 59 -8.56 8.10 -3.80
CA GLN A 59 -9.18 9.04 -4.75
C GLN A 59 -9.03 10.48 -4.24
N PRO A 60 -8.94 11.48 -5.13
CA PRO A 60 -8.94 12.88 -4.72
C PRO A 60 -10.15 13.21 -3.82
N GLY A 61 -9.91 13.89 -2.70
CA GLY A 61 -10.96 14.26 -1.73
C GLY A 61 -11.33 13.17 -0.72
N GLN A 62 -10.87 11.92 -0.90
CA GLN A 62 -11.25 10.82 -0.01
C GLN A 62 -10.61 10.95 1.38
N ALA A 63 -9.34 11.37 1.45
CA ALA A 63 -8.63 11.53 2.71
C ALA A 63 -9.19 12.70 3.52
N GLU A 64 -9.52 13.81 2.85
CA GLU A 64 -10.11 15.01 3.44
C GLU A 64 -11.49 14.68 4.02
N LYS A 65 -12.29 13.89 3.28
CA LYS A 65 -13.59 13.42 3.77
C LYS A 65 -13.45 12.52 4.99
N LEU A 66 -12.49 11.60 5.02
CA LEU A 66 -12.25 10.75 6.19
C LEU A 66 -11.78 11.59 7.38
N THR A 67 -10.83 12.49 7.16
CA THR A 67 -10.26 13.36 8.20
C THR A 67 -11.32 14.28 8.81
N SER A 68 -12.31 14.75 8.04
CA SER A 68 -13.40 15.57 8.58
C SER A 68 -14.38 14.79 9.48
N HIS A 69 -14.51 13.47 9.29
CA HIS A 69 -15.39 12.62 10.10
C HIS A 69 -14.67 11.95 11.27
N GLU A 70 -13.44 11.48 11.05
CA GLU A 70 -12.61 10.79 12.04
C GLU A 70 -11.14 11.19 11.84
N PRO A 71 -10.64 12.23 12.55
CA PRO A 71 -9.29 12.78 12.33
C PRO A 71 -8.14 11.77 12.50
N ASP A 72 -8.34 10.69 13.27
CA ASP A 72 -7.36 9.65 13.55
C ASP A 72 -7.60 8.36 12.73
N TRP A 73 -8.36 8.43 11.63
CA TRP A 73 -8.75 7.28 10.79
C TRP A 73 -7.57 6.40 10.33
N MET A 74 -6.36 6.97 10.17
CA MET A 74 -5.15 6.22 9.79
C MET A 74 -4.51 5.42 10.93
N THR A 75 -4.88 5.70 12.18
CA THR A 75 -4.25 5.10 13.37
C THR A 75 -5.24 4.40 14.30
N CYS A 76 -6.54 4.66 14.15
CA CYS A 76 -7.58 4.09 15.02
C CYS A 76 -7.84 2.59 14.80
N SER A 77 -7.15 1.94 13.85
CA SER A 77 -7.30 0.50 13.53
C SER A 77 -8.70 0.07 13.05
N LYS A 78 -9.60 1.01 12.73
CA LYS A 78 -10.94 0.71 12.20
C LYS A 78 -10.97 0.53 10.68
N TYR A 79 -10.01 1.12 9.98
CA TYR A 79 -9.96 1.13 8.53
C TYR A 79 -8.98 0.08 8.01
N ALA A 80 -9.28 -0.48 6.84
CA ALA A 80 -8.42 -1.42 6.15
C ALA A 80 -8.44 -1.18 4.64
N VAL A 81 -7.34 -1.54 3.98
CA VAL A 81 -7.18 -1.50 2.53
C VAL A 81 -6.69 -2.84 2.02
N ILE A 82 -7.23 -3.22 0.87
CA ILE A 82 -6.66 -4.20 -0.05
C ILE A 82 -6.19 -3.38 -1.24
N GLN A 83 -4.89 -3.17 -1.35
CA GLN A 83 -4.30 -2.36 -2.41
C GLN A 83 -3.51 -3.26 -3.34
N PHE A 84 -3.93 -3.34 -4.59
CA PHE A 84 -3.23 -4.08 -5.64
C PHE A 84 -2.92 -3.15 -6.80
N TYR A 85 -1.70 -3.22 -7.31
CA TYR A 85 -1.28 -2.47 -8.49
C TYR A 85 -0.65 -3.41 -9.51
N SER A 86 -1.28 -3.53 -10.68
CA SER A 86 -0.81 -4.36 -11.79
C SER A 86 -0.18 -3.51 -12.90
N SER A 87 0.83 -4.06 -13.55
CA SER A 87 1.47 -3.48 -14.73
C SER A 87 0.76 -3.81 -16.05
N LYS A 88 -0.11 -4.81 -16.06
CA LYS A 88 -0.83 -5.22 -17.26
C LYS A 88 -2.10 -4.39 -17.35
N ALA A 89 -2.28 -3.67 -18.45
CA ALA A 89 -3.60 -3.19 -18.85
C ALA A 89 -4.53 -4.41 -18.86
N GLU A 90 -5.67 -4.30 -18.19
CA GLU A 90 -6.73 -5.30 -18.29
C GLU A 90 -7.05 -5.49 -19.78
N GLN A 91 -6.68 -6.66 -20.34
CA GLN A 91 -7.35 -7.12 -21.55
C GLN A 91 -8.72 -7.59 -21.10
N LYS A 92 -9.74 -6.79 -21.39
CA LYS A 92 -11.13 -7.24 -21.36
C LYS A 92 -11.29 -8.30 -22.43
N ASP A 93 -11.61 -9.51 -22.02
CA ASP A 93 -12.30 -10.49 -22.89
C ASP A 93 -13.69 -9.96 -23.25
#